data_AF-A0A7Z8E1L5-F1
#
_entry.id   AF-A0A7Z8E1L5-F1
#
_cell.length_a   1.000
_cell.length_b   1.000
_cell.length_c   1.000
_cell.angle_alpha   90.00
_cell.angle_beta   90.00
_cell.angle_gamma   90.00
#
_symmetry.space_group_name_H-M   'P 1'
#
loop_
_entity.id
_entity.type
_entity.pdbx_description
1 polymer ?
#
loop_
_entity_poly.entity_id
_entity_poly.type
_entity_poly.pdbx_seq_one_letter_code
_entity_poly.pdbx_strand_id
1 'polypeptide(L)'
;ANAVLKVFEPLFTAADGWIGVTLIFGAFAFFWFVGIHGPSIVEPAIAAITYANLETNLHLIQAGEHADKVITPGTQMFVATMGGTGATLVVPFMFMWLTKSKRNKAIGRASVVPTFFGVNEPILFGAPLVLNPVFFIPFIFAPIVN
;
A
#
# COMPACT_ATOMS: atom_id res chain seq x y z
N ALA A 1 -20.06 18.05 10.07
CA ALA A 1 -19.37 16.77 9.81
C ALA A 1 -20.35 15.70 9.30
N ASN A 2 -21.34 15.26 10.10
CA ASN A 2 -22.23 14.15 9.74
C ASN A 2 -23.07 14.32 8.46
N ALA A 3 -23.49 15.54 8.12
CA ALA A 3 -24.24 15.79 6.88
C ALA A 3 -23.38 15.62 5.62
N VAL A 4 -22.10 15.98 5.69
CA VAL A 4 -21.15 15.81 4.58
C VAL A 4 -20.84 14.33 4.39
N LEU A 5 -20.59 13.59 5.49
CA LEU A 5 -20.35 12.14 5.43
C LEU A 5 -21.53 11.39 4.80
N LYS A 6 -22.77 11.72 5.16
CA LYS A 6 -23.98 11.11 4.56
C LYS A 6 -24.11 11.36 3.06
N VAL A 7 -23.70 12.53 2.55
CA VAL A 7 -23.76 12.82 1.11
C VAL A 7 -22.76 11.96 0.33
N PHE A 8 -21.61 11.65 0.93
CA PHE A 8 -20.55 10.84 0.30
C PHE A 8 -20.61 9.35 0.65
N GLU A 9 -21.53 8.92 1.51
CA GLU A 9 -21.69 7.53 1.95
C GLU A 9 -21.79 6.50 0.80
N PRO A 10 -22.49 6.76 -0.32
CA PRO A 10 -22.51 5.82 -1.45
C PRO A 10 -21.13 5.68 -2.13
N LEU A 11 -20.39 6.80 -2.24
CA LEU A 11 -19.03 6.80 -2.77
C LEU A 11 -18.08 6.03 -1.85
N PHE A 12 -18.24 6.20 -0.54
CA PHE A 12 -17.44 5.52 0.46
C PHE A 12 -17.69 4.01 0.48
N THR A 13 -18.95 3.60 0.39
CA THR A 13 -19.33 2.18 0.28
C THR A 13 -18.77 1.56 -1.00
N ALA A 14 -18.80 2.29 -2.13
CA ALA A 14 -18.21 1.82 -3.38
C ALA A 14 -16.68 1.72 -3.30
N ALA A 15 -16.03 2.64 -2.57
CA ALA A 15 -14.59 2.62 -2.34
C ALA A 15 -14.17 1.41 -1.48
N ASP A 16 -14.91 1.06 -0.43
CA ASP A 16 -14.64 -0.10 0.41
C ASP A 16 -14.85 -1.46 -0.29
N GLY A 17 -15.53 -1.46 -1.44
CA GLY A 17 -15.65 -2.65 -2.28
C GLY A 17 -14.31 -3.06 -2.90
N TRP A 18 -14.21 -4.33 -3.31
CA TRP A 18 -12.99 -4.89 -3.93
C TRP A 18 -12.46 -4.05 -5.11
N ILE A 19 -13.36 -3.49 -5.93
CA ILE A 19 -13.00 -2.62 -7.05
C ILE A 19 -12.35 -1.32 -6.54
N GLY A 20 -12.93 -0.68 -5.52
CA GLY A 20 -12.41 0.55 -4.95
C GLY A 20 -11.04 0.34 -4.30
N VAL A 21 -10.90 -0.70 -3.49
CA VAL A 21 -9.63 -1.13 -2.88
C VAL A 21 -8.56 -1.37 -3.95
N THR A 22 -8.92 -2.08 -5.02
CA THR A 22 -8.03 -2.36 -6.17
C THR A 22 -7.55 -1.08 -6.84
N LEU A 23 -8.46 -0.14 -7.12
CA LEU A 23 -8.12 1.14 -7.74
C LEU A 23 -7.25 2.01 -6.83
N ILE A 24 -7.56 2.05 -5.53
CA ILE A 24 -6.81 2.83 -4.55
C ILE A 24 -5.38 2.31 -4.44
N PHE A 25 -5.17 1.05 -4.06
CA PHE A 25 -3.81 0.52 -3.85
C PHE A 25 -3.05 0.31 -5.17
N GLY A 26 -3.76 0.01 -6.25
CA GLY A 26 -3.20 0.04 -7.60
C GLY A 26 -2.69 1.44 -7.99
N ALA A 27 -3.41 2.51 -7.63
CA ALA A 27 -2.96 3.88 -7.88
C ALA A 27 -1.73 4.25 -7.06
N PHE A 28 -1.64 3.84 -5.79
CA PHE A 28 -0.42 4.01 -4.98
C PHE A 28 0.80 3.45 -5.71
N ALA A 29 0.71 2.19 -6.15
CA ALA A 29 1.78 1.51 -6.87
C ALA A 29 2.04 2.12 -8.25
N PHE A 30 1.00 2.50 -8.98
CA PHE A 30 1.14 3.12 -10.31
C PHE A 30 1.88 4.45 -10.25
N PHE A 31 1.52 5.34 -9.32
CA PHE A 31 2.23 6.62 -9.16
C PHE A 31 3.70 6.40 -8.82
N TRP A 32 3.99 5.47 -7.90
CA TRP A 32 5.37 5.11 -7.58
C TRP A 32 6.12 4.52 -8.76
N PHE A 33 5.46 3.69 -9.57
CA PHE A 33 6.06 3.12 -10.77
C PHE A 33 6.50 4.21 -11.76
N VAL A 34 5.72 5.27 -11.91
CA VAL A 34 6.07 6.42 -12.77
C VAL A 34 7.00 7.44 -12.09
N GLY A 35 7.48 7.16 -10.87
CA GLY A 35 8.43 8.00 -10.14
C GLY A 35 7.82 9.12 -9.29
N ILE A 36 6.50 9.06 -9.05
CA ILE A 36 5.77 10.01 -8.19
C ILE A 36 5.45 9.31 -6.86
N HIS A 37 5.63 10.00 -5.73
CA HIS A 37 5.35 9.43 -4.42
C HIS A 37 3.84 9.14 -4.24
N GLY A 38 3.43 7.89 -4.50
CA GLY A 38 2.01 7.49 -4.59
C GLY A 38 1.15 7.82 -3.38
N PRO A 39 1.57 7.50 -2.15
CA PRO A 39 0.84 7.88 -0.94
C PRO A 39 0.53 9.38 -0.88
N SER A 40 1.45 10.24 -1.29
CA SER A 40 1.26 11.70 -1.25
C SER A 40 0.20 12.21 -2.23
N ILE A 41 -0.14 11.42 -3.26
CA ILE A 41 -1.19 11.75 -4.22
C ILE A 41 -2.53 11.16 -3.78
N VAL A 42 -2.53 9.91 -3.31
CA VAL A 42 -3.77 9.16 -3.10
C VAL A 42 -4.30 9.29 -1.68
N GLU A 43 -3.45 9.32 -0.64
CA GLU A 43 -3.90 9.42 0.76
C GLU A 43 -4.78 10.63 1.05
N PRO A 44 -4.49 11.85 0.55
CA PRO A 44 -5.36 13.00 0.78
C PRO A 44 -6.79 12.79 0.28
N ALA A 45 -6.96 12.02 -0.81
CA ALA A 45 -8.26 11.73 -1.40
C ALA A 45 -9.09 10.73 -0.59
N ILE A 46 -8.42 9.83 0.15
CA ILE A 46 -9.09 8.77 0.94
C ILE A 46 -9.03 8.99 2.45
N ALA A 47 -8.29 9.99 2.94
CA ALA A 47 -8.04 10.18 4.37
C ALA A 47 -9.34 10.24 5.20
N ALA A 48 -10.35 10.96 4.71
CA ALA A 48 -11.63 11.10 5.41
C ALA A 48 -12.34 9.76 5.63
N ILE A 49 -12.40 8.91 4.60
CA ILE A 49 -13.02 7.59 4.72
C ILE A 49 -12.15 6.64 5.55
N THR A 50 -10.83 6.66 5.37
CA THR A 50 -9.89 5.80 6.11
C THR A 50 -10.05 5.94 7.63
N TYR A 51 -10.20 7.18 8.14
CA TYR A 51 -10.38 7.40 9.58
C TYR A 51 -11.82 7.18 10.04
N ALA A 52 -12.83 7.51 9.23
CA ALA A 52 -14.23 7.21 9.55
C ALA A 52 -14.47 5.69 9.66
N ASN A 53 -13.83 4.90 8.80
CA ASN A 53 -13.88 3.45 8.82
C ASN A 53 -13.16 2.86 10.03
N LEU A 54 -12.03 3.44 10.43
CA LEU A 54 -11.32 3.04 11.65
C LEU A 54 -12.21 3.23 12.90
N GLU A 55 -12.88 4.38 13.00
CA GLU A 55 -13.83 4.66 14.09
C GLU A 55 -15.03 3.69 14.05
N THR A 56 -15.57 3.44 12.87
CA THR A 56 -16.68 2.48 12.68
C THR A 56 -16.29 1.08 13.14
N ASN A 57 -15.12 0.59 12.73
CA ASN A 57 -14.60 -0.72 13.16
C ASN A 57 -14.36 -0.79 14.67
N LEU A 58 -13.87 0.29 15.28
CA LEU A 58 -13.69 0.35 16.74
C LEU A 58 -15.02 0.18 17.48
N HIS A 59 -16.08 0.87 17.03
CA HIS A 59 -17.41 0.74 17.63
C HIS A 59 -18.00 -0.67 17.45
N LEU A 60 -17.84 -1.27 16.27
CA LEU A 60 -18.29 -2.65 16.02
C LEU A 60 -17.60 -3.63 16.99
N ILE A 61 -16.29 -3.55 17.13
CA ILE A 61 -15.51 -4.40 18.04
C ILE A 61 -15.96 -4.20 19.50
N GLN A 62 -16.18 -2.96 19.93
CA GLN A 62 -16.65 -2.65 21.28
C GLN A 62 -18.07 -3.18 21.56
N ALA A 63 -18.91 -3.28 20.53
CA ALA A 63 -20.23 -3.89 20.61
C ALA A 63 -20.19 -5.44 20.59
N GLY A 64 -19.01 -6.04 20.44
CA GLY A 64 -18.84 -7.49 20.29
C GLY A 64 -19.11 -8.01 18.87
N GLU A 65 -19.20 -7.12 17.89
CA GLU A 65 -19.39 -7.42 16.48
C GLU A 65 -18.05 -7.53 15.71
N HIS A 66 -18.11 -7.97 14.46
CA HIS A 66 -16.93 -8.07 13.60
C HIS A 66 -16.66 -6.77 12.86
N ALA A 67 -15.41 -6.35 12.79
CA ALA A 67 -14.99 -5.22 11.97
C ALA A 67 -15.15 -5.55 10.48
N ASP A 68 -15.87 -4.72 9.73
CA ASP A 68 -16.25 -4.99 8.34
C ASP A 68 -15.72 -3.96 7.33
N LYS A 69 -15.13 -2.85 7.80
CA LYS A 69 -14.56 -1.82 6.92
C LYS A 69 -13.11 -2.15 6.58
N VAL A 70 -12.80 -2.16 5.28
CA VAL A 70 -11.51 -2.62 4.76
C VAL A 70 -10.53 -1.46 4.59
N ILE A 71 -10.98 -0.29 4.12
CA ILE A 71 -10.09 0.87 3.96
C ILE A 71 -9.81 1.45 5.35
N THR A 72 -8.69 1.05 5.94
CA THR A 72 -8.19 1.54 7.23
C THR A 72 -6.67 1.72 7.16
N PRO A 73 -6.05 2.49 8.09
CA PRO A 73 -4.60 2.61 8.14
C PRO A 73 -3.91 1.25 8.33
N GLY A 74 -4.53 0.34 9.10
CA GLY A 74 -4.01 -0.99 9.35
C GLY A 74 -3.96 -1.85 8.09
N THR A 75 -5.05 -1.90 7.32
CA THR A 75 -5.08 -2.64 6.04
C THR A 75 -4.06 -2.08 5.06
N GLN A 76 -3.96 -0.75 4.96
CA GLN A 76 -2.96 -0.14 4.09
C GLN A 76 -1.53 -0.56 4.52
N MET A 77 -1.14 -0.28 5.76
CA MET A 77 0.25 -0.43 6.21
C MET A 77 0.68 -1.90 6.34
N PHE A 78 -0.20 -2.76 6.85
CA PHE A 78 0.16 -4.13 7.21
C PHE A 78 -0.29 -5.19 6.20
N VAL A 79 -1.13 -4.84 5.21
CA VAL A 79 -1.57 -5.77 4.17
C VAL A 79 -1.16 -5.24 2.80
N ALA A 80 -1.77 -4.16 2.32
CA ALA A 80 -1.59 -3.72 0.93
C ALA A 80 -0.18 -3.19 0.62
N THR A 81 0.42 -2.43 1.55
CA THR A 81 1.74 -1.82 1.37
C THR A 81 2.77 -2.40 2.33
N MET A 82 2.71 -3.71 2.56
CA MET A 82 3.62 -4.39 3.47
C MET A 82 5.08 -4.19 3.05
N GLY A 83 5.84 -3.53 3.92
CA GLY A 83 7.23 -3.15 3.70
C GLY A 83 7.45 -2.06 2.64
N GLY A 84 6.42 -1.24 2.38
CA GLY A 84 6.43 -0.11 1.46
C GLY A 84 5.43 -0.27 0.31
N THR A 85 5.30 0.76 -0.53
CA THR A 85 4.37 0.70 -1.67
C THR A 85 4.78 -0.41 -2.64
N GLY A 86 3.81 -1.21 -3.11
CA GLY A 86 4.06 -2.38 -3.97
C GLY A 86 4.32 -3.68 -3.20
N ALA A 87 4.02 -3.71 -1.89
CA ALA A 87 4.19 -4.87 -1.01
C ALA A 87 5.63 -5.43 -1.04
N THR A 88 6.62 -4.55 -0.90
CA THR A 88 8.02 -4.87 -1.19
C THR A 88 8.79 -5.57 -0.07
N LEU A 89 8.18 -5.91 1.07
CA LEU A 89 8.89 -6.46 2.23
C LEU A 89 9.85 -7.62 1.88
N VAL A 90 9.41 -8.53 1.00
CA VAL A 90 10.19 -9.72 0.62
C VAL A 90 11.26 -9.41 -0.45
N VAL A 91 11.11 -8.32 -1.20
CA VAL A 91 11.98 -8.00 -2.36
C VAL A 91 13.44 -7.78 -1.95
N PRO A 92 13.78 -7.01 -0.89
CA PRO A 92 15.17 -6.87 -0.42
C PRO A 92 15.83 -8.20 -0.07
N PHE A 93 15.09 -9.13 0.52
CA PHE A 93 15.59 -10.47 0.85
C PHE A 93 15.88 -11.29 -0.42
N MET A 94 15.00 -11.25 -1.40
CA MET A 94 15.24 -11.85 -2.71
C MET A 94 16.48 -11.26 -3.37
N PHE A 95 16.66 -9.95 -3.29
CA PHE A 95 17.85 -9.28 -3.82
C PHE A 95 19.12 -9.70 -3.09
N MET A 96 19.07 -9.77 -1.76
CA MET A 96 20.18 -10.16 -0.89
C MET A 96 20.66 -11.61 -1.13
N TRP A 97 19.72 -12.55 -1.31
CA TRP A 97 20.03 -13.98 -1.35
C TRP A 97 20.02 -14.60 -2.75
N LEU A 98 19.08 -14.21 -3.63
CA LEU A 98 18.82 -14.90 -4.89
C LEU A 98 19.52 -14.29 -6.10
N THR A 99 19.84 -13.00 -6.06
CA THR A 99 20.48 -12.35 -7.22
C THR A 99 21.95 -12.75 -7.36
N LYS A 100 22.48 -12.80 -8.59
CA LYS A 100 23.91 -13.11 -8.83
C LYS A 100 24.80 -11.85 -8.76
N SER A 101 24.25 -10.68 -9.08
CA SER A 101 24.98 -9.41 -9.15
C SER A 101 25.40 -8.91 -7.77
N LYS A 102 26.69 -8.60 -7.60
CA LYS A 102 27.22 -7.98 -6.37
C LYS A 102 26.50 -6.68 -6.02
N ARG A 103 26.18 -5.86 -7.04
CA ARG A 103 25.42 -4.61 -6.89
C ARG A 103 24.03 -4.88 -6.32
N ASN A 104 23.28 -5.82 -6.91
CA ASN A 104 21.91 -6.11 -6.48
C ASN A 104 21.88 -6.73 -5.08
N LYS A 105 22.85 -7.58 -4.73
CA LYS A 105 23.01 -8.08 -3.35
C LYS A 105 23.26 -6.94 -2.35
N ALA A 106 24.10 -5.97 -2.71
CA ALA A 106 24.37 -4.82 -1.85
C ALA A 106 23.12 -3.95 -1.65
N ILE A 107 22.37 -3.67 -2.72
CA ILE A 107 21.08 -2.95 -2.65
C ILE A 107 20.10 -3.71 -1.76
N GLY A 108 19.94 -5.02 -1.96
CA GLY A 108 19.06 -5.85 -1.13
C GLY A 108 19.40 -5.73 0.35
N ARG A 109 20.68 -5.92 0.72
CA ARG A 109 21.15 -5.77 2.11
C ARG A 109 20.88 -4.39 2.70
N ALA A 110 21.13 -3.34 1.93
CA ALA A 110 20.89 -1.96 2.37
C ALA A 110 19.40 -1.65 2.56
N SER A 111 18.52 -2.37 1.85
CA SER A 111 17.08 -2.12 1.85
C SER A 111 16.30 -2.94 2.88
N VAL A 112 16.86 -4.03 3.42
CA VAL A 112 16.16 -4.92 4.37
C VAL A 112 15.63 -4.14 5.57
N VAL A 113 16.49 -3.41 6.28
CA VAL A 113 16.10 -2.68 7.50
C VAL A 113 15.05 -1.61 7.20
N PRO A 114 15.24 -0.69 6.22
CA PRO A 114 14.21 0.29 5.85
C PRO A 114 12.84 -0.34 5.56
N THR A 115 12.79 -1.45 4.82
CA THR A 115 11.51 -2.06 4.46
C THR A 115 10.74 -2.62 5.64
N PHE A 116 11.39 -3.03 6.75
CA PHE A 116 10.64 -3.40 7.96
C PHE A 116 9.88 -2.23 8.59
N PHE A 117 10.32 -1.00 8.31
CA PHE A 117 9.68 0.23 8.79
C PHE A 117 8.81 0.89 7.71
N GLY A 118 8.48 0.16 6.64
CA GLY A 118 7.64 0.66 5.55
C GLY A 118 8.34 1.64 4.60
N VAL A 119 9.66 1.78 4.69
CA VAL A 119 10.48 2.68 3.87
C VAL A 119 11.18 1.85 2.79
N ASN A 120 10.79 2.01 1.52
CA ASN A 120 11.27 1.14 0.43
C ASN A 120 11.99 1.88 -0.72
N GLU A 121 12.25 3.17 -0.59
CA GLU A 121 13.01 3.98 -1.54
C GLU A 121 14.38 3.37 -1.88
N PRO A 122 15.14 2.78 -0.94
CA PRO A 122 16.42 2.15 -1.26
C PRO A 122 16.29 1.01 -2.28
N ILE A 123 15.20 0.21 -2.22
CA ILE A 123 14.96 -0.84 -3.20
C ILE A 123 14.34 -0.27 -4.48
N LEU A 124 13.40 0.69 -4.38
CA LEU A 124 12.75 1.30 -5.54
C LEU A 124 13.73 1.97 -6.50
N PHE A 125 14.63 2.78 -5.96
CA PHE A 125 15.62 3.53 -6.75
C PHE A 125 16.94 2.76 -6.93
N GLY A 126 17.33 1.96 -5.95
CA GLY A 126 18.57 1.17 -6.05
C GLY A 126 18.44 0.02 -7.05
N ALA A 127 17.32 -0.70 -7.05
CA ALA A 127 17.08 -1.88 -7.88
C ALA A 127 16.33 -1.61 -9.20
N PRO A 128 16.52 -0.41 -9.78
CA PRO A 128 15.51 0.35 -10.52
C PRO A 128 14.19 -0.41 -10.73
N LEU A 129 13.31 -0.41 -9.72
CA LEU A 129 11.94 -0.92 -9.87
C LEU A 129 11.06 0.14 -10.55
N VAL A 130 11.31 1.41 -10.23
CA VAL A 130 10.69 2.57 -10.87
C VAL A 130 10.97 2.54 -12.38
N LEU A 131 9.94 2.74 -13.19
CA LEU A 131 9.96 2.75 -14.65
C LEU A 131 10.49 1.46 -15.31
N ASN A 132 10.66 0.37 -14.56
CA ASN A 132 11.16 -0.88 -15.10
C ASN A 132 10.01 -1.80 -15.51
N PRO A 133 9.78 -2.04 -16.81
CA PRO A 133 8.63 -2.80 -17.29
C PRO A 133 8.62 -4.24 -16.79
N VAL A 134 9.77 -4.83 -16.41
CA VAL A 134 9.84 -6.17 -15.83
C VAL A 134 9.14 -6.23 -14.47
N PHE A 135 9.23 -5.15 -13.69
CA PHE A 135 8.62 -5.07 -12.36
C PHE A 135 7.23 -4.45 -12.37
N PHE A 136 6.75 -3.89 -13.49
CA PHE A 136 5.46 -3.21 -13.58
C PHE A 136 4.29 -4.06 -13.05
N ILE A 137 4.15 -5.28 -13.57
CA ILE A 137 3.06 -6.18 -13.19
C ILE A 137 3.14 -6.57 -11.70
N PRO A 138 4.23 -7.19 -11.20
CA PRO A 138 4.25 -7.58 -9.79
C PRO A 138 4.16 -6.38 -8.84
N PHE A 139 4.71 -5.23 -9.20
CA PHE A 139 4.67 -4.04 -8.34
C PHE A 139 3.26 -3.45 -8.19
N ILE A 140 2.46 -3.45 -9.26
CA ILE A 140 1.09 -2.92 -9.23
C ILE A 140 0.12 -3.92 -8.62
N PHE A 141 0.26 -5.20 -8.93
CA PHE A 141 -0.73 -6.21 -8.53
C PHE A 141 -0.45 -6.86 -7.18
N ALA A 142 0.78 -6.88 -6.67
CA ALA A 142 1.06 -7.45 -5.35
C ALA A 142 0.23 -6.82 -4.21
N PRO A 143 0.04 -5.48 -4.14
CA PRO A 143 -0.86 -4.86 -3.15
C PRO A 143 -2.32 -5.29 -3.25
N ILE A 144 -2.78 -5.71 -4.43
CA ILE A 144 -4.17 -6.09 -4.70
C ILE A 144 -4.43 -7.56 -4.31
N VAL A 145 -3.40 -8.40 -4.41
CA VAL A 145 -3.48 -9.84 -4.14
C VAL A 145 -3.25 -10.18 -2.66
N ASN A 146 -2.51 -9.33 -1.94
CA ASN A 146 -2.20 -9.50 -0.51
C ASN A 146 -3.45 -9.45 0.38
#